data_AF-A0AAN5LAI6-F1
#
_entry.id   AF-A0AAN5LAI6-F1
#
_cell.length_a   1.000
_cell.length_b   1.000
_cell.length_c   1.000
_cell.angle_alpha   90.00
_cell.angle_beta   90.00
_cell.angle_gamma   90.00
#
_symmetry.space_group_name_H-M   'P 1'
#
loop_
_entity.id
_entity.type
_entity.pdbx_description
1 polymer ?
#
loop_
_entity_poly.entity_id
_entity_poly.type
_entity_poly.pdbx_seq_one_letter_code
_entity_poly.pdbx_strand_id
1 'polypeptide(L)'
;MIYTIETRSDLAEIQRKLSLLDATVLANELARLAVYCQPVTNIVLWLTSTPAENMARFKSRLENMASAKYSAFCQGKEENVVEDLQALLRELQAGATSDREEMEGLLQICQTDNICFEQGHYEGYELSVFYCENLSSAFAECAERLTDCQGLVQTLNALLRDDRYGVRDSMLTPALKILALKA
;
A
#
# COMPACT_ATOMS: atom_id res chain seq x y z
N MET A 1 -16.47 -1.78 29.74
CA MET A 1 -15.43 -0.87 29.25
C MET A 1 -14.84 -1.55 28.02
N ILE A 2 -15.12 -1.04 26.82
CA ILE A 2 -14.52 -1.55 25.59
C ILE A 2 -13.15 -0.88 25.53
N TYR A 3 -12.08 -1.64 25.72
CA TYR A 3 -10.73 -1.12 25.52
C TYR A 3 -10.50 -1.00 24.01
N THR A 4 -10.50 0.23 23.51
CA THR A 4 -10.10 0.59 22.15
C THR A 4 -8.59 0.81 22.12
N ILE A 5 -7.93 0.38 21.04
CA ILE A 5 -6.50 0.63 20.82
C ILE A 5 -6.40 2.07 20.30
N GLU A 6 -5.97 3.01 21.14
CA GLU A 6 -6.03 4.44 20.80
C GLU A 6 -4.64 5.05 20.59
N THR A 7 -3.59 4.44 21.16
CA THR A 7 -2.23 4.97 21.09
C THR A 7 -1.23 3.98 20.49
N ARG A 8 -0.10 4.51 20.02
CA ARG A 8 1.07 3.70 19.62
C ARG A 8 1.57 2.80 20.76
N SER A 9 1.44 3.26 22.01
CA SER A 9 1.80 2.46 23.19
C SER A 9 0.87 1.27 23.37
N ASP A 10 -0.44 1.47 23.21
CA ASP A 10 -1.44 0.39 23.32
C ASP A 10 -1.20 -0.67 22.24
N LEU A 11 -0.94 -0.22 21.00
CA LEU A 11 -0.62 -1.11 19.89
C LEU A 11 0.63 -1.95 20.19
N ALA A 12 1.72 -1.32 20.64
CA ALA A 12 2.97 -2.02 20.97
C ALA A 12 2.78 -3.03 22.12
N GLU A 13 1.98 -2.68 23.13
CA GLU A 13 1.67 -3.60 24.23
C GLU A 13 0.87 -4.82 23.74
N ILE A 14 -0.13 -4.60 22.88
CA ILE A 14 -0.93 -5.68 22.30
C ILE A 14 -0.08 -6.56 21.40
N GLN A 15 0.76 -6.00 20.53
CA GLN A 15 1.70 -6.76 19.70
C GLN A 15 2.59 -7.67 20.55
N ARG A 16 3.16 -7.13 21.64
CA ARG A 16 3.98 -7.89 22.58
C ARG A 16 3.19 -9.02 23.27
N LYS A 17 1.91 -8.80 23.62
CA LYS A 17 1.06 -9.85 24.21
C LYS A 17 0.71 -10.92 23.19
N LEU A 18 0.37 -10.53 21.96
CA LEU A 18 0.05 -11.45 20.87
C LEU A 18 1.27 -12.31 20.49
N SER A 19 2.47 -11.75 20.49
CA SER A 19 3.70 -12.51 20.17
C SER A 19 4.07 -13.58 21.21
N LEU A 20 3.44 -13.56 22.39
CA LEU A 20 3.61 -14.58 23.42
C LEU A 20 2.59 -15.73 23.28
N LEU A 21 1.60 -15.61 22.38
CA LEU A 21 0.62 -16.65 22.12
C LEU A 21 1.19 -17.73 21.21
N ASP A 22 0.64 -18.95 21.35
CA ASP A 22 0.94 -20.03 20.42
C ASP A 22 0.43 -19.69 19.00
N ALA A 23 1.24 -20.04 17.99
CA ALA A 23 0.92 -19.75 16.59
C ALA A 23 -0.40 -20.40 16.13
N THR A 24 -0.75 -21.57 16.67
CA THR A 24 -2.01 -22.26 16.36
C THR A 24 -3.21 -21.48 16.89
N VAL A 25 -3.09 -20.88 18.07
CA VAL A 25 -4.14 -20.03 18.65
C VAL A 25 -4.36 -18.81 17.77
N LEU A 26 -3.30 -18.14 17.35
CA LEU A 26 -3.39 -16.99 16.43
C LEU A 26 -4.01 -17.38 15.09
N ALA A 27 -3.59 -18.50 14.50
CA ALA A 27 -4.11 -18.97 13.22
C ALA A 27 -5.62 -19.26 13.28
N ASN A 28 -6.08 -19.95 14.34
CA ASN A 28 -7.51 -20.26 14.52
C ASN A 28 -8.35 -18.99 14.70
N GLU A 29 -7.85 -18.03 15.49
CA GLU A 29 -8.55 -16.78 15.75
C GLU A 29 -8.60 -15.86 14.50
N LEU A 30 -7.49 -15.76 13.75
CA LEU A 30 -7.46 -15.03 12.48
C LEU A 30 -8.41 -15.65 11.44
N ALA A 31 -8.43 -16.98 11.32
CA ALA A 31 -9.34 -17.68 10.43
C ALA A 31 -10.81 -17.42 10.82
N ARG A 32 -11.12 -17.44 12.13
CA ARG A 32 -12.46 -17.12 12.62
C ARG A 32 -12.86 -15.68 12.32
N LEU A 33 -11.97 -14.71 12.54
CA LEU A 33 -12.22 -13.30 12.25
C LEU A 33 -12.40 -13.05 10.75
N ALA A 34 -11.62 -13.72 9.91
CA ALA A 34 -11.71 -13.62 8.45
C ALA A 34 -13.06 -14.08 7.88
N VAL A 35 -13.85 -14.86 8.61
CA VAL A 35 -15.22 -15.24 8.18
C VAL A 35 -16.18 -14.04 8.22
N TYR A 36 -15.95 -13.10 9.14
CA TYR A 36 -16.91 -12.03 9.43
C TYR A 36 -16.38 -10.63 9.15
N CYS A 37 -15.08 -10.48 8.86
CA CYS A 37 -14.43 -9.19 8.68
C CYS A 37 -13.60 -9.19 7.39
N GLN A 38 -14.10 -8.51 6.35
CA GLN A 38 -13.46 -8.46 5.03
C GLN A 38 -12.01 -7.93 5.05
N PRO A 39 -11.66 -6.89 5.83
CA PRO A 39 -10.26 -6.47 5.99
C PRO A 39 -9.38 -7.60 6.52
N VAL A 40 -9.86 -8.38 7.50
CA VAL A 40 -9.13 -9.54 8.02
C VAL A 40 -9.02 -10.65 6.97
N THR A 41 -10.07 -10.88 6.18
CA THR A 41 -10.02 -11.81 5.04
C THR A 41 -8.89 -11.42 4.07
N ASN A 42 -8.77 -10.14 3.72
CA ASN A 42 -7.72 -9.66 2.83
C ASN A 42 -6.32 -9.90 3.40
N ILE A 43 -6.13 -9.64 4.70
CA ILE A 43 -4.86 -9.89 5.39
C ILE A 43 -4.52 -11.39 5.40
N VAL A 44 -5.48 -12.24 5.76
CA VAL A 44 -5.26 -13.70 5.80
C VAL A 44 -4.90 -14.21 4.41
N LEU A 45 -5.64 -13.81 3.37
CA LEU A 45 -5.34 -14.24 2.00
C LEU A 45 -3.95 -13.78 1.55
N TRP A 46 -3.55 -12.55 1.86
CA TRP A 46 -2.19 -12.07 1.57
C TRP A 46 -1.11 -12.92 2.27
N LEU A 47 -1.28 -13.20 3.57
CA LEU A 47 -0.33 -13.98 4.38
C LEU A 47 -0.19 -15.43 3.90
N THR A 48 -1.28 -16.04 3.40
CA THR A 48 -1.29 -17.44 2.98
C THR A 48 -1.02 -17.64 1.50
N SER A 49 -0.95 -16.56 0.71
CA SER A 49 -0.74 -16.62 -0.74
C SER A 49 0.73 -16.83 -1.07
N THR A 50 0.98 -17.57 -2.15
CA THR A 50 2.26 -17.58 -2.84
C THR A 50 2.56 -16.22 -3.47
N PRO A 51 3.83 -15.91 -3.82
CA PRO A 51 4.16 -14.67 -4.51
C PRO A 51 3.36 -14.47 -5.81
N ALA A 52 3.18 -15.52 -6.60
CA ALA A 52 2.40 -15.47 -7.84
C ALA A 52 0.91 -15.14 -7.60
N GLU A 53 0.30 -15.71 -6.55
CA GLU A 53 -1.07 -15.40 -6.16
C GLU A 53 -1.19 -13.95 -5.67
N ASN A 54 -0.23 -13.47 -4.88
CA ASN A 54 -0.18 -12.07 -4.45
C ASN A 54 -0.07 -11.10 -5.63
N MET A 55 0.76 -11.40 -6.63
CA MET A 55 0.83 -10.57 -7.85
C MET A 55 -0.46 -10.63 -8.69
N ALA A 56 -1.14 -11.77 -8.75
CA ALA A 56 -2.43 -11.87 -9.42
C ALA A 56 -3.50 -11.02 -8.71
N ARG A 57 -3.50 -11.03 -7.37
CA ARG A 57 -4.38 -10.19 -6.55
C ARG A 57 -4.07 -8.70 -6.72
N PHE A 58 -2.79 -8.32 -6.70
CA PHE A 58 -2.35 -6.95 -6.97
C PHE A 58 -2.91 -6.44 -8.30
N LYS A 59 -2.71 -7.19 -9.39
CA LYS A 59 -3.21 -6.83 -10.73
C LYS A 59 -4.73 -6.70 -10.75
N SER A 60 -5.43 -7.70 -10.21
CA SER A 60 -6.90 -7.70 -10.18
C SER A 60 -7.45 -6.52 -9.36
N ARG A 61 -6.82 -6.18 -8.23
CA ARG A 61 -7.22 -5.03 -7.40
C ARG A 61 -6.97 -3.72 -8.14
N LEU A 62 -5.82 -3.57 -8.79
CA LEU A 62 -5.51 -2.37 -9.56
C LEU A 62 -6.50 -2.17 -10.73
N GLU A 63 -6.81 -3.24 -11.46
CA GLU A 63 -7.82 -3.23 -12.53
C GLU A 63 -9.21 -2.85 -12.01
N ASN A 64 -9.59 -3.40 -10.85
CA ASN A 64 -10.85 -3.05 -10.20
C ASN A 64 -10.86 -1.56 -9.83
N MET A 65 -9.79 -1.04 -9.21
CA MET A 65 -9.68 0.37 -8.83
C MET A 65 -9.77 1.32 -10.03
N ALA A 66 -9.17 0.96 -11.16
CA ALA A 66 -9.25 1.72 -12.40
C ALA A 66 -10.63 1.68 -13.08
N SER A 67 -11.55 0.84 -12.61
CA SER A 67 -12.88 0.71 -13.21
C SER A 67 -13.82 1.85 -12.80
N ALA A 68 -14.69 2.29 -13.71
CA ALA A 68 -15.74 3.26 -13.41
C ALA A 68 -16.70 2.78 -12.28
N LYS A 69 -16.84 1.46 -12.11
CA LYS A 69 -17.65 0.85 -11.04
C LYS A 69 -17.04 1.07 -9.66
N TYR A 70 -15.71 1.06 -9.55
CA TYR A 70 -15.02 1.32 -8.30
C TYR A 70 -15.25 2.75 -7.83
N SER A 71 -15.14 3.71 -8.76
CA SER A 71 -15.46 5.11 -8.48
C SER A 71 -16.87 5.32 -7.94
N ALA A 72 -17.87 4.64 -8.51
CA ALA A 72 -19.23 4.68 -7.99
C ALA A 72 -19.40 3.96 -6.64
N PHE A 73 -18.64 2.89 -6.38
CA PHE A 73 -18.72 2.11 -5.14
C PHE A 73 -18.07 2.83 -3.94
N CYS A 74 -16.97 3.54 -4.18
CA CYS A 74 -16.18 4.22 -3.15
C CYS A 74 -16.65 5.64 -2.84
N GLN A 75 -17.66 6.17 -3.54
CA GLN A 75 -18.22 7.49 -3.28
C GLN A 75 -18.65 7.61 -1.81
N GLY A 76 -17.92 8.40 -1.02
CA GLY A 76 -18.19 8.62 0.41
C GLY A 76 -17.67 7.53 1.36
N LYS A 77 -16.74 6.65 0.92
CA LYS A 77 -16.16 5.56 1.73
C LYS A 77 -14.64 5.57 1.69
N GLU A 78 -14.04 6.63 2.22
CA GLU A 78 -12.58 6.84 2.22
C GLU A 78 -11.80 5.67 2.86
N GLU A 79 -12.29 5.16 3.99
CA GLU A 79 -11.69 4.02 4.71
C GLU A 79 -11.49 2.81 3.78
N ASN A 80 -12.46 2.52 2.88
CA ASN A 80 -12.37 1.40 1.95
C ASN A 80 -11.27 1.62 0.88
N VAL A 81 -11.07 2.86 0.45
CA VAL A 81 -10.04 3.19 -0.56
C VAL A 81 -8.65 3.05 0.06
N VAL A 82 -8.46 3.54 1.28
CA VAL A 82 -7.19 3.40 2.00
C VAL A 82 -6.88 1.93 2.26
N GLU A 83 -7.86 1.13 2.67
CA GLU A 83 -7.69 -0.31 2.85
C GLU A 83 -7.26 -1.02 1.56
N ASP A 84 -7.86 -0.68 0.42
CA ASP A 84 -7.48 -1.22 -0.88
C ASP A 84 -6.06 -0.82 -1.30
N LEU A 85 -5.68 0.44 -1.10
CA LEU A 85 -4.34 0.95 -1.37
C LEU A 85 -3.29 0.23 -0.51
N GLN A 86 -3.57 0.04 0.77
CA GLN A 86 -2.70 -0.74 1.65
C GLN A 86 -2.62 -2.20 1.23
N ALA A 87 -3.73 -2.79 0.75
CA ALA A 87 -3.72 -4.15 0.22
C ALA A 87 -2.89 -4.25 -1.07
N LEU A 88 -2.99 -3.29 -2.00
CA LEU A 88 -2.13 -3.22 -3.19
C LEU A 88 -0.66 -3.26 -2.81
N LEU A 89 -0.25 -2.40 -1.87
CA LEU A 89 1.15 -2.30 -1.46
C LEU A 89 1.66 -3.61 -0.84
N ARG A 90 0.89 -4.23 0.05
CA ARG A 90 1.24 -5.52 0.67
C ARG A 90 1.32 -6.66 -0.35
N GLU A 91 0.33 -6.74 -1.25
CA GLU A 91 0.26 -7.75 -2.32
C GLU A 91 1.44 -7.61 -3.29
N LEU A 92 1.84 -6.37 -3.63
CA LEU A 92 3.03 -6.11 -4.42
C LEU A 92 4.31 -6.53 -3.71
N GLN A 93 4.53 -6.08 -2.46
CA GLN A 93 5.77 -6.36 -1.72
C GLN A 93 5.97 -7.86 -1.43
N ALA A 94 4.88 -8.60 -1.21
CA ALA A 94 4.95 -10.05 -1.02
C ALA A 94 4.96 -10.85 -2.34
N GLY A 95 4.55 -10.21 -3.44
CA GLY A 95 4.39 -10.85 -4.74
C GLY A 95 5.58 -10.67 -5.68
N ALA A 96 6.22 -9.50 -5.65
CA ALA A 96 7.29 -9.14 -6.56
C ALA A 96 8.49 -10.08 -6.42
N THR A 97 9.00 -10.53 -7.57
CA THR A 97 10.12 -11.47 -7.67
C THR A 97 11.46 -10.78 -7.91
N SER A 98 11.45 -9.46 -8.09
CA SER A 98 12.64 -8.62 -8.24
C SER A 98 12.36 -7.18 -7.80
N ASP A 99 13.41 -6.45 -7.39
CA ASP A 99 13.28 -5.02 -7.04
C ASP A 99 12.76 -4.17 -8.23
N ARG A 100 13.04 -4.60 -9.47
CA ARG A 100 12.52 -3.93 -10.67
C ARG A 100 11.02 -4.13 -10.83
N GLU A 101 10.52 -5.35 -10.64
CA GLU A 101 9.08 -5.64 -10.67
C GLU A 101 8.36 -4.90 -9.54
N GLU A 102 8.96 -4.83 -8.35
CA GLU A 102 8.43 -4.04 -7.24
C GLU A 102 8.35 -2.55 -7.61
N MET A 103 9.43 -1.95 -8.13
CA MET A 103 9.42 -0.55 -8.58
C MET A 103 8.36 -0.29 -9.66
N GLU A 104 8.22 -1.17 -10.65
CA GLU A 104 7.20 -1.07 -11.69
C GLU A 104 5.77 -1.14 -11.12
N GLY A 105 5.56 -1.93 -10.07
CA GLY A 105 4.31 -1.96 -9.32
C GLY A 105 4.06 -0.68 -8.50
N LEU A 106 5.08 -0.16 -7.82
CA LEU A 106 4.97 1.08 -7.03
C LEU A 106 4.61 2.26 -7.93
N LEU A 107 5.16 2.32 -9.15
CA LEU A 107 4.79 3.31 -10.17
C LEU A 107 3.31 3.22 -10.55
N GLN A 108 2.74 2.02 -10.62
CA GLN A 108 1.31 1.83 -10.89
C GLN A 108 0.45 2.29 -9.72
N ILE A 109 0.86 2.02 -8.46
CA ILE A 109 0.14 2.52 -7.27
C ILE A 109 0.20 4.05 -7.22
N CYS A 110 1.36 4.65 -7.49
CA CYS A 110 1.54 6.12 -7.59
C CYS A 110 0.50 6.75 -8.53
N GLN A 111 0.23 6.11 -9.66
CA GLN A 111 -0.74 6.59 -10.64
C GLN A 111 -2.20 6.42 -10.22
N THR A 112 -2.50 5.78 -9.09
CA THR A 112 -3.88 5.70 -8.57
C THR A 112 -4.33 6.97 -7.85
N ASP A 113 -3.42 7.92 -7.64
CA ASP A 113 -3.70 9.21 -7.01
C ASP A 113 -4.83 9.97 -7.73
N ASN A 114 -4.84 9.93 -9.06
CA ASN A 114 -5.91 10.53 -9.86
C ASN A 114 -7.28 9.93 -9.54
N ILE A 115 -7.40 8.61 -9.48
CA ILE A 115 -8.63 7.89 -9.18
C ILE A 115 -9.08 8.23 -7.76
N CYS A 116 -8.17 8.28 -6.80
CA CYS A 116 -8.47 8.51 -5.40
C CYS A 116 -8.88 9.97 -5.11
N PHE A 117 -8.19 10.95 -5.69
CA PHE A 117 -8.41 12.37 -5.39
C PHE A 117 -9.44 13.05 -6.31
N GLU A 118 -9.63 12.64 -7.58
CA GLU A 118 -10.71 13.18 -8.44
C GLU A 118 -12.12 12.88 -7.89
N GLN A 119 -12.27 11.87 -7.03
CA GLN A 119 -13.55 11.45 -6.47
C GLN A 119 -14.09 12.37 -5.35
N GLY A 120 -13.49 13.54 -5.13
CA GLY A 120 -14.00 14.56 -4.21
C GLY A 120 -13.55 14.38 -2.76
N HIS A 121 -12.65 13.43 -2.48
CA HIS A 121 -12.00 13.24 -1.17
C HIS A 121 -10.78 14.16 -1.02
N TYR A 122 -10.94 15.46 -1.30
CA TYR A 122 -9.85 16.43 -1.36
C TYR A 122 -9.11 16.67 -0.03
N GLU A 123 -9.63 16.17 1.10
CA GLU A 123 -9.11 16.46 2.44
C GLU A 123 -8.92 15.21 3.31
N GLY A 124 -8.85 14.04 2.68
CA GLY A 124 -8.64 12.78 3.37
C GLY A 124 -7.25 12.68 4.00
N TYR A 125 -7.14 12.92 5.31
CA TYR A 125 -5.88 12.80 6.06
C TYR A 125 -5.23 11.42 5.85
N GLU A 126 -6.03 10.35 5.83
CA GLU A 126 -5.53 8.99 5.69
C GLU A 126 -5.02 8.68 4.28
N LEU A 127 -5.68 9.20 3.23
CA LEU A 127 -5.18 9.12 1.87
C LEU A 127 -3.84 9.86 1.73
N SER A 128 -3.74 11.07 2.29
CA SER A 128 -2.48 11.81 2.28
C SER A 128 -1.36 11.06 3.02
N VAL A 129 -1.67 10.45 4.18
CA VAL A 129 -0.69 9.64 4.93
C VAL A 129 -0.24 8.44 4.10
N PHE A 130 -1.16 7.75 3.42
CA PHE A 130 -0.78 6.63 2.56
C PHE A 130 0.22 7.04 1.48
N TYR A 131 -0.06 8.10 0.71
CA TYR A 131 0.84 8.53 -0.38
C TYR A 131 2.15 9.13 0.14
N CYS A 132 2.07 10.04 1.11
CA CYS A 132 3.22 10.83 1.57
C CYS A 132 4.11 10.06 2.57
N GLU A 133 3.58 9.06 3.27
CA GLU A 133 4.35 8.25 4.23
C GLU A 133 4.52 6.81 3.72
N ASN A 134 3.44 6.02 3.63
CA ASN A 134 3.55 4.58 3.36
C ASN A 134 4.17 4.27 1.99
N LEU A 135 3.63 4.86 0.93
CA LEU A 135 4.09 4.65 -0.43
C LEU A 135 5.46 5.32 -0.66
N SER A 136 5.68 6.49 -0.06
CA SER A 136 6.98 7.18 -0.06
C SER A 136 8.11 6.32 0.53
N SER A 137 7.86 5.72 1.70
CA SER A 137 8.80 4.78 2.33
C SER A 137 9.07 3.57 1.44
N ALA A 138 8.03 2.96 0.85
CA ALA A 138 8.21 1.81 -0.04
C ALA A 138 9.06 2.15 -1.29
N PHE A 139 8.84 3.32 -1.90
CA PHE A 139 9.68 3.82 -2.99
C PHE A 139 11.13 3.99 -2.58
N ALA A 140 11.39 4.60 -1.42
CA ALA A 140 12.74 4.81 -0.91
C ALA A 140 13.46 3.48 -0.64
N GLU A 141 12.81 2.56 0.06
CA GLU A 141 13.35 1.24 0.37
C GLU A 141 13.67 0.44 -0.90
N CYS A 142 12.77 0.44 -1.89
CA CYS A 142 13.01 -0.22 -3.18
C CYS A 142 14.17 0.44 -3.94
N ALA A 143 14.23 1.78 -3.95
CA ALA A 143 15.32 2.54 -4.56
C ALA A 143 16.69 2.22 -3.94
N GLU A 144 16.77 1.95 -2.63
CA GLU A 144 18.00 1.52 -1.96
C GLU A 144 18.50 0.15 -2.41
N ARG A 145 17.59 -0.77 -2.78
CA ARG A 145 17.95 -2.12 -3.25
C ARG A 145 18.25 -2.18 -4.74
N LEU A 146 17.65 -1.30 -5.53
CA LEU A 146 17.84 -1.29 -6.98
C LEU A 146 19.30 -1.15 -7.41
N THR A 147 19.71 -2.04 -8.31
CA THR A 147 21.05 -2.08 -8.91
C THR A 147 21.08 -1.45 -10.30
N ASP A 148 19.99 -1.60 -11.07
CA ASP A 148 19.79 -0.93 -12.36
C ASP A 148 18.77 0.20 -12.20
N CYS A 149 19.27 1.43 -12.31
CA CYS A 149 18.47 2.64 -12.18
C CYS A 149 18.22 3.35 -13.53
N GLN A 150 18.61 2.71 -14.64
CA GLN A 150 18.58 3.35 -15.95
C GLN A 150 17.13 3.70 -16.35
N GLY A 151 16.88 4.96 -16.70
CA GLY A 151 15.55 5.42 -17.09
C GLY A 151 14.63 5.79 -15.92
N LEU A 152 14.85 5.25 -14.72
CA LEU A 152 13.96 5.45 -13.57
C LEU A 152 13.91 6.90 -13.10
N VAL A 153 15.07 7.58 -13.05
CA VAL A 153 15.13 9.00 -12.68
C VAL A 153 14.32 9.85 -13.66
N GLN A 154 14.36 9.57 -14.97
CA GLN A 154 13.54 10.29 -15.94
C GLN A 154 12.05 9.99 -15.75
N THR A 155 11.68 8.73 -15.51
CA THR A 155 10.28 8.32 -15.27
C THR A 155 9.70 9.01 -14.03
N LEU A 156 10.42 8.99 -12.91
CA LEU A 156 9.98 9.64 -11.67
C LEU A 156 9.86 11.15 -11.84
N ASN A 157 10.83 11.80 -12.49
CA ASN A 157 10.74 13.24 -12.78
C ASN A 157 9.55 13.58 -13.70
N ALA A 158 9.17 12.69 -14.63
CA ALA A 158 7.99 12.88 -15.45
C ALA A 158 6.70 12.82 -14.62
N LEU A 159 6.61 11.88 -13.67
CA LEU A 159 5.47 11.77 -12.74
C LEU A 159 5.34 12.98 -11.82
N LEU A 160 6.45 13.48 -11.27
CA LEU A 160 6.48 14.70 -10.45
C LEU A 160 5.98 15.94 -11.20
N ARG A 161 6.25 16.06 -12.49
CA ARG A 161 5.75 17.18 -13.31
C ARG A 161 4.24 17.16 -13.50
N ASP A 162 3.61 16.01 -13.30
CA ASP A 162 2.16 15.82 -13.34
C ASP A 162 1.59 15.63 -11.91
N ASP A 163 2.07 16.39 -10.94
CA ASP A 163 1.57 16.37 -9.56
C ASP A 163 0.28 17.19 -9.41
N ARG A 164 -0.85 16.61 -9.84
CA ARG A 164 -2.15 17.30 -9.85
C ARG A 164 -2.74 17.54 -8.46
N TYR A 165 -2.34 16.73 -7.47
CA TYR A 165 -2.92 16.74 -6.12
C TYR A 165 -1.92 17.11 -5.03
N GLY A 166 -0.67 17.40 -5.38
CA GLY A 166 0.37 17.86 -4.44
C GLY A 166 0.96 16.76 -3.56
N VAL A 167 0.74 15.49 -3.88
CA VAL A 167 1.25 14.35 -3.11
C VAL A 167 2.52 13.74 -3.72
N ARG A 168 2.75 13.94 -5.02
CA ARG A 168 3.85 13.27 -5.72
C ARG A 168 5.22 13.81 -5.32
N ASP A 169 5.32 15.09 -4.98
CA ASP A 169 6.58 15.65 -4.47
C ASP A 169 7.05 14.94 -3.19
N SER A 170 6.18 14.84 -2.18
CA SER A 170 6.49 14.18 -0.91
C SER A 170 6.67 12.66 -1.07
N MET A 171 5.93 12.05 -1.99
CA MET A 171 6.01 10.62 -2.28
C MET A 171 7.31 10.22 -2.99
N LEU A 172 7.74 10.99 -4.00
CA LEU A 172 8.81 10.55 -4.91
C LEU A 172 10.19 11.14 -4.59
N THR A 173 10.24 12.29 -3.92
CA THR A 173 11.50 12.98 -3.62
C THR A 173 12.50 12.12 -2.83
N PRO A 174 12.11 11.34 -1.79
CA PRO A 174 13.04 10.48 -1.08
C PRO A 174 13.75 9.46 -1.98
N ALA A 175 12.99 8.74 -2.80
CA ALA A 175 13.55 7.77 -3.75
C ALA A 175 14.42 8.43 -4.82
N LEU A 176 14.01 9.59 -5.33
CA LEU A 176 14.83 10.34 -6.30
C LEU A 176 16.19 10.74 -5.75
N LYS A 177 16.27 11.16 -4.48
CA LYS A 177 17.55 11.47 -3.83
C LYS A 177 18.45 10.24 -3.77
N ILE A 178 17.90 9.07 -3.46
CA ILE A 178 18.65 7.82 -3.40
C ILE A 178 19.15 7.42 -4.80
N LEU A 179 18.27 7.45 -5.80
CA LEU A 179 18.63 7.07 -7.17
C LEU A 179 19.65 8.03 -7.80
N ALA A 180 19.57 9.33 -7.50
CA ALA A 180 20.52 10.33 -7.99
C ALA A 180 21.94 10.13 -7.44
N LEU A 181 22.08 9.49 -6.26
CA LEU A 181 23.39 9.13 -5.70
C LEU A 181 23.99 7.86 -6.33
N LYS A 182 23.16 7.08 -7.05
CA LYS A 182 23.55 5.82 -7.69
C LYS A 182 23.81 5.94 -9.20
N ALA A 183 23.32 7.01 -9.83
CA ALA A 183 23.50 7.31 -11.24
C ALA A 183 24.86 7.98 -11.52
#